data_AF-A0A955IX69-F1
#
_entry.id   AF-A0A955IX69-F1
#
_cell.length_a   1.000
_cell.length_b   1.000
_cell.length_c   1.000
_cell.angle_alpha   90.00
_cell.angle_beta   90.00
_cell.angle_gamma   90.00
#
_symmetry.space_group_name_H-M   'P 1'
#
loop_
_entity.id
_entity.type
_entity.pdbx_description
1 polymer ?
#
loop_
_entity_poly.entity_id
_entity_poly.type
_entity_poly.pdbx_seq_one_letter_code
_entity_poly.pdbx_strand_id
1 'polypeptide(L)'
;MKISGALLGGILGIFAMWASPAAAQSGGPYEIVSYTIDGGGTTNASGGVYDLGGTIGQPDAGMTMTGGSYSLTGGFWATVNTVTCAADFTGDGTLDIFDVFAFLDAFNAMDPSADFVVDGIFDVFDVFAFLDAFNAGCP
;
A
#
# COMPACT_ATOMS: atom_id res chain seq x y z
N MET A 1 -32.26 -6.09 64.97
CA MET A 1 -31.12 -5.33 64.40
C MET A 1 -31.57 -4.74 63.07
N LYS A 2 -32.04 -3.49 63.07
CA LYS A 2 -32.48 -2.77 61.87
C LYS A 2 -31.31 -1.87 61.45
N ILE A 3 -30.64 -2.21 60.37
CA ILE A 3 -29.59 -1.36 59.79
C ILE A 3 -30.33 -0.17 59.18
N SER A 4 -30.18 1.00 59.79
CA SER A 4 -30.79 2.26 59.37
C SER A 4 -30.24 2.66 58.00
N GLY A 5 -31.12 2.91 57.04
CA GLY A 5 -30.78 3.28 55.64
C GLY A 5 -29.89 4.53 55.49
N ALA A 6 -29.68 5.28 56.57
CA ALA A 6 -28.74 6.39 56.63
C ALA A 6 -27.27 5.97 56.48
N LEU A 7 -26.89 4.77 56.91
CA LEU A 7 -25.50 4.30 56.78
C LEU A 7 -25.16 3.84 55.36
N LEU A 8 -26.14 3.31 54.61
CA LEU A 8 -25.97 2.93 53.20
C LEU A 8 -25.91 4.15 52.27
N GLY A 9 -26.68 5.21 52.56
CA GLY A 9 -26.69 6.44 51.76
C GLY A 9 -25.38 7.22 51.84
N GLY A 10 -24.72 7.25 53.01
CA GLY A 10 -23.44 7.93 53.20
C GLY A 10 -22.27 7.29 52.44
N ILE A 11 -22.27 5.95 52.31
CA ILE A 11 -21.22 5.22 51.59
C ILE A 11 -21.36 5.38 50.07
N LEU A 12 -22.60 5.47 49.55
CA LEU A 12 -22.83 5.78 48.12
C LEU A 12 -22.39 7.21 47.75
N GLY A 13 -22.58 8.18 48.64
CA GLY A 13 -22.20 9.57 48.39
C GLY A 13 -20.69 9.82 48.34
N ILE A 14 -19.91 9.06 49.14
CA ILE A 14 -18.44 9.18 49.17
C ILE A 14 -17.80 8.52 47.95
N PHE A 15 -18.41 7.46 47.40
CA PHE A 15 -17.91 6.81 46.18
C PHE A 15 -18.11 7.67 44.92
N ALA A 16 -19.13 8.53 44.91
CA ALA A 16 -19.41 9.43 43.78
C ALA A 16 -18.44 10.63 43.67
N MET A 17 -17.65 10.92 44.71
CA MET A 17 -16.67 12.04 44.71
C MET A 17 -15.26 11.62 44.27
N TRP A 18 -15.07 10.37 43.83
CA TRP A 18 -13.79 9.84 43.32
C TRP A 18 -13.79 9.58 41.80
N ALA A 19 -14.81 10.07 41.08
CA ALA A 19 -14.78 10.10 39.63
C ALA A 19 -14.18 11.43 39.15
N SER A 20 -12.85 11.54 39.19
CA SER A 20 -12.17 12.64 38.50
C SER A 20 -12.47 12.55 37.00
N PRO A 21 -12.90 13.64 36.35
CA PRO A 21 -13.02 13.62 34.90
C PRO A 21 -11.63 13.49 34.31
N ALA A 22 -11.37 12.38 33.61
CA ALA A 22 -10.21 12.27 32.73
C ALA A 22 -10.46 13.21 31.53
N ALA A 23 -10.11 14.49 31.68
CA ALA A 23 -10.05 15.40 30.55
C ALA A 23 -8.88 14.97 29.67
N ALA A 24 -9.14 14.62 28.40
CA ALA A 24 -8.08 14.47 27.42
C ALA A 24 -7.32 15.81 27.32
N GLN A 25 -5.99 15.77 27.45
CA GLN A 25 -5.15 16.96 27.34
C GLN A 25 -5.15 17.44 25.88
N SER A 26 -6.03 18.39 25.58
CA SER A 26 -6.03 19.14 24.33
C SER A 26 -5.52 20.55 24.62
N GLY A 27 -4.28 20.85 24.21
CA GLY A 27 -3.78 22.23 24.09
C GLY A 27 -3.19 22.91 25.34
N GLY A 28 -2.40 22.22 26.16
CA GLY A 28 -1.56 22.87 27.19
C GLY A 28 -0.49 23.79 26.57
N PRO A 29 0.31 24.54 27.37
CA PRO A 29 1.34 25.47 26.87
C PRO A 29 2.51 24.79 26.14
N TYR A 30 2.51 23.46 26.10
CA TYR A 30 3.49 22.65 25.43
C TYR A 30 2.89 22.17 24.11
N GLU A 31 3.41 22.71 23.01
CA GLU A 31 3.15 22.27 21.65
C GLU A 31 4.25 21.26 21.26
N ILE A 32 3.86 20.11 20.69
CA ILE A 32 4.83 19.21 20.06
C ILE A 32 5.24 19.85 18.73
N VAL A 33 6.33 20.60 18.74
CA VAL A 33 6.81 21.37 17.57
C VAL A 33 7.47 20.49 16.49
N SER A 34 7.87 19.27 16.85
CA SER A 34 8.47 18.32 15.91
C SER A 34 8.08 16.91 16.28
N TYR A 35 7.52 16.19 15.33
CA TYR A 35 7.26 14.77 15.39
C TYR A 35 7.83 14.13 14.12
N THR A 36 8.40 12.93 14.25
CA THR A 36 8.66 12.05 13.11
C THR A 36 7.69 10.89 13.26
N ILE A 37 6.86 10.66 12.23
CA ILE A 37 6.09 9.42 12.13
C ILE A 37 7.04 8.43 11.46
N ASP A 38 7.75 7.63 12.27
CA ASP A 38 8.42 6.45 11.78
C ASP A 38 7.32 5.47 11.36
N GLY A 39 7.16 5.27 10.05
CA GLY A 39 6.07 4.49 9.49
C GLY A 39 5.96 3.11 10.15
N GLY A 40 4.72 2.69 10.38
CA GLY A 40 4.36 1.43 10.99
C GLY A 40 2.88 1.12 10.79
N GLY A 41 2.55 -0.16 10.67
CA GLY A 41 1.20 -0.66 10.45
C GLY A 41 1.13 -2.16 10.70
N THR A 42 -0.05 -2.63 11.07
CA THR A 42 -0.36 -4.06 11.20
C THR A 42 -1.40 -4.41 10.16
N THR A 43 -1.14 -5.47 9.42
CA THR A 43 -2.07 -6.01 8.42
C THR A 43 -3.11 -6.90 9.08
N ASN A 44 -2.79 -7.42 10.28
CA ASN A 44 -3.59 -8.38 11.03
C ASN A 44 -3.43 -8.14 12.55
N ALA A 45 -3.94 -7.03 13.08
CA ALA A 45 -4.21 -6.97 14.52
C ALA A 45 -5.55 -7.67 14.78
N SER A 46 -5.46 -8.91 15.26
CA SER A 46 -6.63 -9.69 15.66
C SER A 46 -6.90 -9.54 17.15
N GLY A 47 -8.17 -9.30 17.49
CA GLY A 47 -8.64 -9.15 18.86
C GLY A 47 -10.08 -9.67 18.99
N GLY A 48 -10.24 -10.91 19.45
CA GLY A 48 -11.56 -11.56 19.50
C GLY A 48 -12.05 -11.96 18.11
N VAL A 49 -13.25 -11.53 17.73
CA VAL A 49 -13.87 -11.81 16.40
C VAL A 49 -13.57 -10.72 15.38
N TYR A 50 -12.81 -9.69 15.77
CA TYR A 50 -12.54 -8.54 14.92
C TYR A 50 -11.09 -8.55 14.45
N ASP A 51 -10.93 -8.25 13.17
CA ASP A 51 -9.67 -7.93 12.54
C ASP A 51 -9.66 -6.44 12.22
N LEU A 52 -8.58 -5.76 12.61
CA LEU A 52 -8.34 -4.35 12.32
C LEU A 52 -7.01 -4.20 11.59
N GLY A 53 -7.08 -3.66 10.38
CA GLY A 53 -5.92 -3.26 9.59
C GLY A 53 -5.87 -1.75 9.42
N GLY A 54 -4.66 -1.19 9.45
CA GLY A 54 -4.45 0.23 9.21
C GLY A 54 -2.99 0.57 8.97
N THR A 55 -2.74 1.59 8.15
CA THR A 55 -1.41 2.13 7.86
C THR A 55 -1.33 3.58 8.35
N ILE A 56 -0.21 3.95 8.98
CA ILE A 56 0.06 5.34 9.40
C ILE A 56 1.45 5.72 8.87
N GLY A 57 1.54 6.84 8.13
CA GLY A 57 2.81 7.40 7.67
C GLY A 57 3.37 6.88 6.34
N GLN A 58 2.53 6.66 5.33
CA GLN A 58 3.01 6.36 3.97
C GLN A 58 3.52 7.64 3.27
N PRO A 59 4.80 7.77 2.90
CA PRO A 59 5.20 8.79 1.92
C PRO A 59 4.56 8.46 0.56
N ASP A 60 3.94 9.47 -0.06
CA ASP A 60 3.24 9.43 -1.36
C ASP A 60 4.19 9.25 -2.56
N ALA A 61 5.26 8.47 -2.41
CA ALA A 61 5.97 8.01 -3.58
C ALA A 61 5.07 6.93 -4.22
N GLY A 62 4.21 7.38 -5.13
CA GLY A 62 3.32 6.54 -5.93
C GLY A 62 4.09 5.67 -6.92
N MET A 63 3.68 5.67 -8.20
CA MET A 63 4.32 4.88 -9.27
C MET A 63 5.85 4.99 -9.23
N THR A 64 6.52 3.92 -9.67
CA THR A 64 7.99 3.81 -9.72
C THR A 64 8.65 5.09 -10.24
N MET A 65 9.39 5.77 -9.37
CA MET A 65 10.16 6.96 -9.70
C MET A 65 11.54 6.52 -10.20
N THR A 66 11.95 7.00 -11.36
CA THR A 66 13.28 6.69 -11.94
C THR A 66 14.20 7.91 -11.93
N GLY A 67 15.49 7.67 -11.69
CA GLY A 67 16.52 8.70 -11.69
C GLY A 67 17.90 8.09 -11.96
N GLY A 68 18.39 8.23 -13.20
CA GLY A 68 19.61 7.57 -13.65
C GLY A 68 19.47 6.04 -13.62
N SER A 69 20.44 5.34 -13.03
CA SER A 69 20.39 3.87 -12.83
C SER A 69 19.56 3.44 -11.63
N TYR A 70 18.91 4.36 -10.92
CA TYR A 70 18.18 4.07 -9.70
C TYR A 70 16.67 4.16 -9.93
N SER A 71 15.96 3.25 -9.30
CA SER A 71 14.51 3.18 -9.28
C SER A 71 14.04 3.13 -7.83
N LEU A 72 13.01 3.90 -7.50
CA LEU A 72 12.38 3.95 -6.19
C LEU A 72 10.86 3.82 -6.37
N THR A 73 10.32 2.69 -5.96
CA THR A 73 8.87 2.49 -5.83
C THR A 73 8.51 2.67 -4.37
N GLY A 74 7.64 3.64 -4.07
CA GLY A 74 7.09 3.79 -2.71
C GLY A 74 5.83 2.94 -2.50
N GLY A 75 5.33 2.94 -1.27
CA GLY A 75 4.20 2.11 -0.84
C GLY A 75 4.62 0.91 0.00
N PHE A 76 3.92 0.67 1.11
CA PHE A 76 4.11 -0.49 2.00
C PHE A 76 3.64 -1.80 1.37
N TRP A 77 2.70 -1.69 0.42
CA TRP A 77 2.26 -2.75 -0.48
C TRP A 77 2.50 -2.35 -1.93
N ALA A 78 3.71 -1.87 -2.24
CA ALA A 78 4.13 -1.99 -3.62
C ALA A 78 4.04 -3.49 -3.93
N THR A 79 2.97 -3.93 -4.60
CA THR A 79 3.02 -5.13 -5.43
C THR A 79 4.09 -4.80 -6.44
N VAL A 80 5.32 -5.06 -6.02
CA VAL A 80 6.49 -5.14 -6.87
C VAL A 80 6.22 -6.41 -7.69
N ASN A 81 5.28 -6.33 -8.64
CA ASN A 81 5.35 -7.17 -9.82
C ASN A 81 6.38 -6.50 -10.75
N THR A 82 7.58 -6.24 -10.22
CA THR A 82 8.73 -5.79 -11.01
C THR A 82 9.55 -6.99 -11.44
N VAL A 83 8.90 -8.12 -11.72
CA VAL A 83 9.34 -8.89 -12.87
C VAL A 83 9.07 -7.96 -14.06
N THR A 84 10.02 -7.07 -14.33
CA THR A 84 9.98 -6.16 -15.48
C THR A 84 10.34 -7.00 -16.68
N CYS A 85 9.44 -7.89 -17.03
CA CYS A 85 9.52 -8.64 -18.26
C CYS A 85 8.70 -7.87 -19.27
N ALA A 86 9.39 -7.16 -20.17
CA ALA A 86 8.72 -6.47 -21.26
C ALA A 86 7.84 -7.42 -22.10
N ALA A 87 8.16 -8.72 -22.10
CA ALA A 87 7.41 -9.75 -22.78
C ALA A 87 6.19 -10.28 -22.00
N ASP A 88 6.04 -10.01 -20.69
CA ASP A 88 4.78 -10.23 -19.95
C ASP A 88 3.85 -9.06 -20.27
N PHE A 89 3.12 -9.22 -21.36
CA PHE A 89 2.34 -8.16 -21.99
C PHE A 89 0.94 -8.04 -21.37
N THR A 90 0.49 -9.10 -20.69
CA THR A 90 -0.75 -9.07 -19.90
C THR A 90 -0.54 -8.49 -18.49
N GLY A 91 0.70 -8.48 -18.00
CA GLY A 91 1.10 -7.97 -16.69
C GLY A 91 0.71 -8.89 -15.53
N ASP A 92 0.45 -10.16 -15.82
CA ASP A 92 -0.08 -11.12 -14.85
C ASP A 92 1.01 -11.90 -14.09
N GLY A 93 2.27 -11.68 -14.44
CA GLY A 93 3.44 -12.31 -13.84
C GLY A 93 3.80 -13.66 -14.45
N THR A 94 3.12 -14.10 -15.51
CA THR A 94 3.44 -15.33 -16.24
C THR A 94 3.76 -15.02 -17.70
N LEU A 95 4.80 -15.68 -18.24
CA LEU A 95 5.16 -15.55 -19.64
C LEU A 95 4.60 -16.71 -20.45
N ASP A 96 3.54 -16.47 -21.19
CA ASP A 96 2.88 -17.49 -21.99
C ASP A 96 2.31 -16.97 -23.32
N ILE A 97 1.50 -17.79 -24.00
CA ILE A 97 0.96 -17.43 -25.31
C ILE A 97 -0.02 -16.25 -25.26
N PHE A 98 -0.65 -15.97 -24.12
CA PHE A 98 -1.57 -14.86 -23.98
C PHE A 98 -0.84 -13.52 -24.08
N ASP A 99 0.44 -13.45 -23.70
CA ASP A 99 1.27 -12.26 -23.92
C ASP A 99 1.53 -11.99 -25.40
N VAL A 100 1.73 -13.06 -26.18
CA VAL A 100 1.90 -12.95 -27.64
C VAL A 100 0.63 -12.40 -28.28
N PHE A 101 -0.54 -12.88 -27.84
CA PHE A 101 -1.82 -12.37 -28.36
C PHE A 101 -2.06 -10.92 -27.94
N ALA A 102 -1.75 -10.56 -26.68
CA ALA A 102 -1.86 -9.18 -26.20
C ALA A 102 -0.92 -8.23 -26.98
N PHE A 103 0.31 -8.66 -27.28
CA PHE A 103 1.24 -7.92 -28.13
C PHE A 103 0.68 -7.71 -29.55
N LEU A 104 0.14 -8.77 -30.19
CA LEU A 104 -0.42 -8.65 -31.54
C LEU A 104 -1.64 -7.73 -31.59
N ASP A 105 -2.48 -7.72 -30.55
CA ASP A 105 -3.60 -6.79 -30.43
C ASP A 105 -3.11 -5.34 -30.31
N ALA A 106 -2.09 -5.09 -29.47
CA ALA A 106 -1.46 -3.78 -29.31
C ALA A 106 -0.76 -3.30 -30.60
N PHE A 107 -0.04 -4.19 -31.28
CA PHE A 107 0.63 -3.90 -32.55
C PHE A 107 -0.37 -3.50 -33.65
N ASN A 108 -1.50 -4.22 -33.75
CA ASN A 108 -2.58 -3.86 -34.68
C ASN A 108 -3.30 -2.55 -34.31
N ALA A 109 -3.32 -2.20 -33.02
CA ALA A 109 -3.87 -0.94 -32.51
C ALA A 109 -2.89 0.24 -32.63
N MET A 110 -1.65 0.01 -33.07
CA MET A 110 -0.55 0.99 -33.02
C MET A 110 -0.37 1.58 -31.61
N ASP A 111 -0.55 0.75 -30.58
CA ASP A 111 -0.37 1.15 -29.19
C ASP A 111 1.13 1.35 -28.89
N PRO A 112 1.55 2.46 -28.26
CA PRO A 112 2.95 2.72 -27.93
C PRO A 112 3.66 1.61 -27.13
N SER A 113 2.93 0.75 -26.43
CA SER A 113 3.49 -0.42 -25.73
C SER A 113 4.05 -1.48 -26.68
N ALA A 114 3.63 -1.51 -27.95
CA ALA A 114 4.09 -2.45 -28.97
C ALA A 114 5.34 -1.98 -29.73
N ASP A 115 5.83 -0.76 -29.48
CA ASP A 115 7.10 -0.23 -30.01
C ASP A 115 8.27 -0.69 -29.11
N PHE A 116 8.85 -1.84 -29.45
CA PHE A 116 9.87 -2.51 -28.63
C PHE A 116 11.28 -1.96 -28.87
N VAL A 117 11.55 -1.42 -30.07
CA VAL A 117 12.84 -0.80 -30.39
C VAL A 117 12.85 0.71 -30.10
N VAL A 118 11.70 1.29 -29.74
CA VAL A 118 11.46 2.67 -29.31
C VAL A 118 11.89 3.69 -30.37
N ASP A 119 11.53 3.42 -31.62
CA ASP A 119 11.84 4.29 -32.77
C ASP A 119 10.61 5.02 -33.33
N GLY A 120 9.43 4.76 -32.77
CA GLY A 120 8.15 5.35 -33.17
C GLY A 120 7.56 4.76 -34.45
N ILE A 121 8.10 3.64 -34.95
CA ILE A 121 7.64 2.94 -36.15
C ILE A 121 7.26 1.51 -35.77
N PHE A 122 5.99 1.14 -35.99
CA PHE A 122 5.51 -0.22 -35.73
C PHE A 122 5.80 -1.12 -36.94
N ASP A 123 6.88 -1.90 -36.88
CA ASP A 123 7.28 -2.80 -37.96
C ASP A 123 7.80 -4.17 -37.47
N VAL A 124 8.43 -4.93 -38.37
CA VAL A 124 8.91 -6.29 -38.05
C VAL A 124 10.04 -6.28 -37.02
N PHE A 125 10.76 -5.17 -36.86
CA PHE A 125 11.83 -5.07 -35.88
C PHE A 125 11.26 -5.08 -34.45
N ASP A 126 10.07 -4.53 -34.21
CA ASP A 126 9.37 -4.68 -32.93
C ASP A 126 8.99 -6.12 -32.65
N VAL A 127 8.46 -6.81 -33.67
CA VAL A 127 8.07 -8.23 -33.55
C VAL A 127 9.29 -9.09 -33.21
N PHE A 128 10.43 -8.85 -33.85
CA PHE A 128 11.66 -9.57 -33.52
C PHE A 128 12.19 -9.22 -32.14
N ALA A 129 12.15 -7.94 -31.74
CA ALA A 129 12.55 -7.52 -30.40
C ALA A 129 11.65 -8.14 -29.31
N PHE A 130 10.33 -8.22 -29.53
CA PHE A 130 9.41 -8.93 -28.66
C PHE A 130 9.75 -10.43 -28.57
N LEU A 131 9.98 -11.10 -29.71
CA LEU A 131 10.34 -12.52 -29.71
C LEU A 131 11.69 -12.81 -29.03
N ASP A 132 12.65 -11.91 -29.15
CA ASP A 132 13.93 -12.00 -28.44
C ASP A 132 13.71 -11.88 -26.93
N ALA A 133 12.88 -10.93 -26.49
CA ALA A 133 12.50 -10.79 -25.07
C ALA A 133 11.73 -12.01 -24.55
N PHE A 134 10.81 -12.56 -25.35
CA PHE A 134 10.02 -13.74 -25.02
C PHE A 134 10.92 -14.99 -24.87
N ASN A 135 11.87 -15.19 -25.79
CA ASN A 135 12.81 -16.31 -25.73
C ASN A 135 13.86 -16.16 -24.62
N ALA A 136 14.18 -14.92 -24.21
CA ALA A 136 15.04 -14.67 -23.05
C ALA A 136 14.37 -15.09 -21.73
N GLY A 137 13.03 -15.10 -21.69
CA GLY A 137 12.24 -15.46 -20.52
C GLY A 137 12.19 -14.36 -19.46
N CYS A 138 11.30 -14.53 -18.48
CA CYS A 138 11.19 -13.67 -17.31
C CYS A 138 11.81 -14.36 -16.06
N PRO A 139 12.46 -13.63 -15.14
CA PRO A 139 13.00 -14.18 -13.89
C PRO A 139 11.95 -14.66 -12.90
#